data_AF-A0A4Y2P6F4-F1
#
_entry.id   AF-A0A4Y2P6F4-F1
#
_cell.length_a   1.000
_cell.length_b   1.000
_cell.length_c   1.000
_cell.angle_alpha   90.00
_cell.angle_beta   90.00
_cell.angle_gamma   90.00
#
_symmetry.space_group_name_H-M   'P 1'
#
loop_
_entity.id
_entity.type
_entity.pdbx_description
1 polymer ?
#
loop_
_entity_poly.entity_id
_entity_poly.type
_entity_poly.pdbx_seq_one_letter_code
_entity_poly.pdbx_strand_id
1 'polypeptide(L)'
;VKKQSKLHHCVDASDASSSNWMRYVNCADYEEWQNMIAFQYLGKIYYRTYKPVLPYAELLIWYGDDYASKLGLQVKEITRLQPPSKNRIVEI
;
A
#
# COMPACT_ATOMS: atom_id res chain seq x y z
N VAL A 1 -16.83 -16.01 11.69
CA VAL A 1 -17.53 -14.73 11.97
C VAL A 1 -16.90 -13.65 11.11
N LYS A 2 -17.58 -13.16 10.06
CA LYS A 2 -17.11 -12.02 9.27
C LYS A 2 -17.28 -10.76 10.12
N LYS A 3 -16.19 -10.21 10.66
CA LYS A 3 -16.21 -8.90 11.31
C LYS A 3 -16.65 -7.87 10.26
N GLN A 4 -17.79 -7.20 10.48
CA GLN A 4 -18.14 -6.01 9.71
C GLN A 4 -17.00 -5.00 9.89
N SER A 5 -16.29 -4.68 8.80
CA SER A 5 -15.24 -3.66 8.82
C SER A 5 -15.90 -2.28 8.90
N LYS A 6 -16.27 -1.84 10.11
CA LYS A 6 -16.73 -0.48 10.33
C LYS A 6 -15.54 0.46 10.08
N LEU A 7 -15.70 1.41 9.16
CA LEU A 7 -14.73 2.49 8.95
C LEU A 7 -14.53 3.23 10.28
N HIS A 8 -13.29 3.31 10.75
CA HIS A 8 -12.96 3.99 12.01
C HIS A 8 -12.62 5.46 11.76
N HIS A 9 -11.66 5.73 10.88
CA HIS A 9 -11.27 7.06 10.42
C HIS A 9 -10.60 6.98 9.03
N CYS A 10 -10.44 8.12 8.38
CA CYS A 10 -9.68 8.29 7.15
C CYS A 10 -8.39 9.05 7.46
N VAL A 11 -7.30 8.74 6.75
CA VAL A 11 -6.06 9.52 6.79
C VAL A 11 -6.08 10.42 5.56
N ASP A 12 -6.15 11.73 5.77
CA ASP A 12 -6.03 12.72 4.71
C ASP A 12 -4.59 13.25 4.67
N ALA A 13 -3.96 13.15 3.50
CA ALA A 13 -2.60 13.62 3.25
C ALA A 13 -2.55 14.76 2.21
N SER A 14 -3.68 15.44 1.99
CA SER A 14 -3.82 16.52 1.02
C SER A 14 -2.90 17.70 1.33
N ASP A 15 -2.86 18.15 2.59
CA ASP A 15 -1.99 19.24 3.06
C ASP A 15 -0.54 18.77 3.29
N ALA A 16 0.38 19.33 2.52
CA ALA A 16 1.80 19.01 2.61
C ALA A 16 2.46 19.47 3.92
N SER A 17 1.90 20.47 4.62
CA SER A 17 2.45 20.97 5.89
C SER A 17 2.16 20.06 7.08
N SER A 18 1.14 19.20 6.96
CA SER A 18 0.69 18.26 8.00
C SER A 18 0.85 16.79 7.58
N SER A 19 1.55 16.53 6.48
CA SER A 19 1.76 15.19 5.91
C SER A 19 3.24 14.83 5.79
N ASN A 20 3.53 13.56 5.53
CA ASN A 20 4.89 13.06 5.32
C ASN A 20 5.14 12.70 3.84
N TRP A 21 6.34 12.19 3.56
CA TRP A 21 6.79 11.82 2.22
C TRP A 21 5.96 10.70 1.55
N MET A 22 5.21 9.90 2.32
CA MET A 22 4.43 8.77 1.78
C MET A 22 3.32 9.22 0.84
N ARG A 23 2.86 10.48 0.93
CA ARG A 23 1.88 11.07 0.02
C ARG A 23 2.35 11.15 -1.44
N TYR A 24 3.67 11.10 -1.66
CA TYR A 24 4.28 11.22 -3.00
C TYR A 24 4.58 9.86 -3.63
N VAL A 25 4.34 8.75 -2.93
CA VAL A 25 4.52 7.40 -3.47
C VAL A 25 3.40 7.11 -4.46
N ASN A 26 3.77 6.77 -5.70
CA ASN A 26 2.83 6.44 -6.76
C ASN A 26 2.30 5.01 -6.66
N CYS A 27 1.16 4.78 -7.30
CA CYS A 27 0.60 3.43 -7.45
C CYS A 27 1.33 2.69 -8.57
N ALA A 28 1.55 1.39 -8.41
CA ALA A 28 2.03 0.56 -9.50
C ALA A 28 0.89 0.26 -10.48
N ASP A 29 1.11 0.49 -11.77
CA ASP A 29 0.18 0.07 -12.83
C ASP A 29 0.29 -1.44 -13.12
N TYR A 30 1.48 -2.01 -12.89
CA TYR A 30 1.75 -3.43 -13.06
C TYR A 30 2.54 -4.00 -11.87
N GLU A 31 2.29 -5.26 -11.56
CA GLU A 31 2.94 -5.99 -10.46
C GLU A 31 4.47 -6.06 -10.61
N GLU A 32 4.96 -6.13 -11.85
CA GLU A 32 6.39 -6.13 -12.17
C GLU A 32 7.10 -4.86 -11.69
N TRP A 33 6.39 -3.72 -11.60
CA TRP A 33 6.95 -2.45 -11.12
C TRP A 33 6.73 -2.26 -9.62
N GLN A 34 5.64 -2.82 -9.08
CA GLN A 34 5.30 -2.73 -7.67
C GLN A 34 6.43 -3.28 -6.79
N ASN A 35 6.90 -2.52 -5.80
CA ASN A 35 7.93 -2.99 -4.86
C ASN A 35 7.52 -2.86 -3.40
N MET A 36 6.39 -2.19 -3.12
CA MET A 36 5.83 -2.02 -1.78
C MET A 36 4.38 -2.49 -1.68
N ILE A 37 3.96 -2.79 -0.45
CA ILE A 37 2.55 -2.99 -0.10
C ILE A 37 2.16 -2.09 1.06
N ALA A 38 0.92 -1.60 1.05
CA ALA A 38 0.32 -0.88 2.16
C ALA A 38 -0.34 -1.86 3.14
N PHE A 39 -0.20 -1.62 4.43
CA PHE A 39 -0.90 -2.38 5.46
C PHE A 39 -1.24 -1.51 6.67
N GLN A 40 -2.29 -1.91 7.39
CA GLN A 40 -2.68 -1.25 8.63
C GLN A 40 -2.08 -1.99 9.83
N TYR A 41 -1.47 -1.23 10.74
CA TYR A 41 -0.94 -1.75 12.01
C TYR A 41 -1.18 -0.74 13.13
N LEU A 42 -1.71 -1.20 14.26
CA LEU A 42 -2.01 -0.35 15.44
C LEU A 42 -2.74 0.97 15.11
N GLY A 43 -3.70 0.92 14.18
CA GLY A 43 -4.49 2.11 13.79
C GLY A 43 -3.77 3.10 12.86
N LYS A 44 -2.57 2.78 12.37
CA LYS A 44 -1.79 3.57 11.42
C LYS A 44 -1.55 2.82 10.11
N ILE A 45 -1.19 3.54 9.04
CA ILE A 45 -0.86 2.98 7.72
C ILE A 45 0.65 2.93 7.56
N TYR A 46 1.15 1.79 7.09
CA TYR A 46 2.56 1.53 6.87
C TYR A 46 2.80 0.95 5.49
N TYR A 47 3.96 1.27 4.90
CA TYR A 47 4.43 0.68 3.66
C TYR A 47 5.61 -0.24 3.96
N ARG A 48 5.61 -1.44 3.37
CA ARG A 48 6.78 -2.34 3.42
C ARG A 48 7.17 -2.77 2.02
N THR A 49 8.47 -2.84 1.77
CA THR A 49 9.01 -3.45 0.56
C THR A 49 8.89 -4.97 0.64
N TYR A 50 8.49 -5.62 -0.45
CA TYR A 50 8.47 -7.08 -0.55
C TYR A 50 9.49 -7.66 -1.51
N LYS A 51 10.14 -6.80 -2.29
CA LYS A 51 11.26 -7.13 -3.18
C LYS A 51 12.36 -6.05 -3.06
N PRO A 52 13.60 -6.32 -3.48
CA PRO A 52 14.66 -5.33 -3.46
C PRO A 52 14.28 -4.07 -4.26
N VAL A 53 14.54 -2.90 -3.69
CA VAL A 53 14.45 -1.61 -4.39
C VAL A 53 15.87 -1.24 -4.81
N LEU A 54 16.14 -1.27 -6.11
CA LEU A 54 17.44 -0.89 -6.65
C LEU A 54 17.63 0.63 -6.52
N PRO A 55 18.88 1.13 -6.42
CA PRO A 55 19.13 2.56 -6.54
C PRO A 55 18.47 3.13 -7.78
N TYR A 56 17.88 4.33 -7.64
CA TYR A 56 17.17 5.04 -8.70
C TYR A 56 15.86 4.39 -9.19
N ALA A 57 15.45 3.25 -8.63
CA ALA A 57 14.11 2.71 -8.89
C ALA A 57 13.05 3.50 -8.12
N GLU A 58 11.90 3.72 -8.77
CA GLU A 58 10.75 4.38 -8.16
C GLU A 58 10.09 3.51 -7.08
N LEU A 59 9.63 4.13 -5.99
CA LEU A 59 8.83 3.46 -4.98
C LEU A 59 7.37 3.38 -5.46
N LEU A 60 6.88 2.16 -5.65
CA LEU A 60 5.56 1.92 -6.21
C LEU A 60 4.75 0.96 -5.34
N ILE A 61 3.51 1.35 -5.05
CA ILE A 61 2.64 0.67 -4.12
C ILE A 61 1.36 0.10 -4.76
N TRP A 62 0.83 -0.95 -4.16
CA TRP A 62 -0.55 -1.39 -4.38
C TRP A 62 -1.29 -1.43 -3.04
N TYR A 63 -2.53 -0.92 -3.04
CA TYR A 63 -3.35 -0.82 -1.83
C TYR A 63 -4.06 -2.12 -1.45
N GLY A 64 -3.91 -3.17 -2.26
CA GLY A 64 -4.58 -4.45 -2.09
C GLY A 64 -6.02 -4.43 -2.64
N ASP A 65 -6.52 -5.61 -2.98
CA ASP A 65 -7.77 -5.78 -3.73
C ASP A 65 -9.00 -5.25 -2.98
N ASP A 66 -9.00 -5.39 -1.65
CA ASP A 66 -10.07 -4.90 -0.77
C ASP A 66 -10.19 -3.38 -0.77
N TYR A 67 -9.06 -2.65 -0.88
CA TYR A 67 -9.06 -1.19 -0.94
C TYR A 67 -9.28 -0.69 -2.36
N ALA A 68 -8.68 -1.34 -3.35
CA ALA A 68 -8.92 -1.07 -4.77
C ALA A 68 -10.42 -1.19 -5.12
N SER A 69 -11.09 -2.24 -4.61
CA SER A 69 -12.54 -2.43 -4.78
C SER A 69 -13.36 -1.30 -4.17
N LYS A 70 -12.96 -0.79 -2.99
CA LYS A 70 -13.62 0.35 -2.33
C LYS A 70 -13.43 1.66 -3.07
N LEU A 71 -12.34 1.80 -3.84
CA LEU A 71 -12.06 2.96 -4.69
C LEU A 71 -12.66 2.84 -6.10
N GLY A 72 -13.36 1.75 -6.41
CA GLY A 72 -13.92 1.52 -7.76
C GLY A 72 -12.87 1.19 -8.82
N LEU A 73 -11.64 0.85 -8.41
CA LEU A 73 -10.58 0.43 -9.32
C LEU A 73 -10.82 -1.02 -9.72
N GLN A 74 -10.94 -1.29 -11.03
CA GLN A 74 -11.07 -2.64 -11.55
C GLN A 74 -9.73 -3.37 -11.43
N VAL A 75 -9.60 -4.22 -10.42
CA VAL A 75 -8.46 -5.14 -10.30
C VAL A 75 -8.55 -6.15 -11.44
N LYS A 76 -7.84 -5.91 -12.54
CA LYS A 76 -7.66 -6.92 -13.59
C LYS A 76 -6.96 -8.12 -12.95
N GLU A 77 -7.36 -9.34 -13.31
CA GLU A 77 -6.99 -10.65 -12.71
C GLU A 77 -5.49 -10.95 -12.48
N ILE A 78 -4.59 -10.03 -12.81
CA ILE A 78 -3.14 -10.21 -12.79
C ILE A 78 -2.59 -10.22 -11.34
N THR A 79 -3.30 -9.64 -10.35
CA THR A 79 -2.76 -9.36 -9.01
C THR A 79 -2.87 -10.50 -7.98
N ARG A 80 -2.65 -11.76 -8.34
CA ARG A 80 -2.61 -12.85 -7.33
C ARG A 80 -1.21 -13.05 -6.78
N LEU A 81 -0.72 -12.11 -5.97
CA LEU A 81 0.41 -12.39 -5.08
C LEU A 81 -0.04 -12.65 -3.66
N GLN A 82 0.34 -13.82 -3.15
CA GLN A 82 0.27 -14.09 -1.73
C GLN A 82 1.21 -13.17 -0.96
N PRO A 83 0.81 -12.66 0.22
CA PRO A 83 1.68 -11.84 1.04
C PRO A 83 2.96 -12.62 1.35
N PRO A 84 4.15 -12.09 1.02
CA PRO A 84 5.39 -12.82 1.23
C PRO A 84 5.66 -13.01 2.72
N SER A 85 6.20 -14.18 3.05
CA SER A 85 6.59 -14.56 4.40
C SER A 85 7.86 -13.81 4.82
N LYS A 86 7.64 -12.68 5.51
CA LYS A 86 8.63 -11.86 6.25
C LYS A 86 9.78 -11.28 5.40
N ASN A 87 9.86 -9.94 5.33
CA ASN A 87 11.14 -9.22 5.20
C ASN A 87 11.01 -7.76 5.63
N ARG A 88 12.16 -7.19 6.00
CA ARG A 88 12.46 -5.85 6.57
C ARG A 88 11.28 -4.86 6.62
N ILE A 89 10.80 -4.60 7.83
CA ILE A 89 9.98 -3.42 8.11
C ILE A 89 10.91 -2.23 8.00
N VAL A 90 10.65 -1.36 7.02
CA VAL A 90 11.15 0.01 7.07
C VAL A 90 10.26 0.74 8.07
N GLU A 91 10.79 0.96 9.27
CA GLU A 91 10.14 1.76 10.30
C GLU A 91 10.39 3.23 9.99
N ILE A 92 9.31 4.02 9.92
CA ILE A 92 9.31 5.47 9.68
C ILE A 92 8.27 6.09 10.61
#